data_AF-A0A1Q5HQX5-F1
#
_entry.id   AF-A0A1Q5HQX5-F1
#
_cell.length_a   1.000
_cell.length_b   1.000
_cell.length_c   1.000
_cell.angle_alpha   90.00
_cell.angle_beta   90.00
_cell.angle_gamma   90.00
#
_symmetry.space_group_name_H-M   'P 1'
#
loop_
_entity.id
_entity.type
_entity.pdbx_description
1 polymer ?
#
loop_
_entity_poly.entity_id
_entity_poly.type
_entity_poly.pdbx_seq_one_letter_code
_entity_poly.pdbx_strand_id
1 'polypeptide(L)' 'MTGTSTTKEEQLSYEQARAELASVVEKLEAGGTSLEESLALWERGEQLAGVCQRWLDGARARIDAARQRAED' A
#
# COMPACT_ATOMS: atom_id res chain seq x y z
N MET A 1 -30.23 14.57 -1.37
CA MET A 1 -29.54 15.03 -0.14
C MET A 1 -28.27 14.20 -0.03
N THR A 2 -27.16 14.72 -0.60
CA THR A 2 -26.00 15.25 0.17
C THR A 2 -25.32 14.12 0.96
N GLY A 3 -24.17 13.57 0.57
CA GLY A 3 -22.97 14.20 0.04
C GLY A 3 -21.91 14.18 1.14
N THR A 4 -20.91 13.30 1.03
CA THR A 4 -19.63 13.48 1.72
C THR A 4 -18.52 12.89 0.87
N SER A 5 -17.93 13.77 0.07
CA SER A 5 -16.63 13.56 -0.57
C SER A 5 -15.56 13.56 0.52
N THR A 6 -14.84 12.46 0.66
CA THR A 6 -13.63 12.41 1.48
C THR A 6 -12.42 12.18 0.57
N THR A 7 -11.88 13.32 0.13
CA THR A 7 -10.47 13.55 -0.22
C THR A 7 -9.91 12.91 -1.51
N LYS A 8 -9.21 13.75 -2.26
CA LYS A 8 -9.01 13.72 -3.71
C LYS A 8 -7.54 13.45 -4.05
N GLU A 9 -7.06 12.31 -3.59
CA GLU A 9 -5.93 11.56 -4.13
C GLU A 9 -6.45 10.13 -4.12
N GLU A 10 -6.52 9.45 -5.27
CA GLU A 10 -6.98 8.07 -5.34
C GLU A 10 -6.02 7.20 -4.49
N GLN A 11 -6.34 7.03 -3.21
CA GLN A 11 -5.59 6.15 -2.33
C GLN A 11 -5.72 4.75 -2.92
N LEU A 12 -4.63 4.23 -3.47
CA LEU A 12 -4.54 2.89 -4.01
C LEU A 12 -5.16 1.90 -3.02
N SER A 13 -6.05 1.04 -3.53
CA SER A 13 -6.49 -0.12 -2.75
C SER A 13 -5.31 -1.02 -2.43
N TYR A 14 -5.42 -1.81 -1.36
CA TYR A 14 -4.38 -2.77 -1.00
C TYR A 14 -3.98 -3.69 -2.17
N GLU A 15 -4.95 -4.25 -2.88
CA GLU A 15 -4.68 -5.16 -4.01
C GLU A 15 -3.98 -4.45 -5.18
N GLN A 16 -4.36 -3.21 -5.48
CA GLN A 16 -3.69 -2.41 -6.50
C GLN A 16 -2.24 -2.09 -6.10
N ALA A 17 -2.04 -1.62 -4.86
CA ALA A 17 -0.70 -1.30 -4.35
C ALA A 17 0.20 -2.55 -4.33
N ARG A 18 -0.34 -3.69 -3.90
CA ARG A 18 0.37 -4.97 -3.88
C ARG A 18 0.71 -5.46 -5.29
N ALA A 19 -0.23 -5.39 -6.24
CA ALA A 19 0.01 -5.80 -7.62
C ALA A 19 1.10 -4.95 -8.28
N GLU A 20 1.06 -3.63 -8.07
CA GLU A 20 2.09 -2.74 -8.58
C GLU A 20 3.44 -3.00 -7.92
N LEU A 21 3.48 -3.22 -6.60
CA LEU A 21 4.70 -3.55 -5.87
C LEU A 21 5.35 -4.83 -6.40
N ALA A 22 4.55 -5.86 -6.67
CA ALA A 22 5.05 -7.10 -7.27
C ALA A 22 5.69 -6.86 -8.64
N SER A 23 5.09 -6.00 -9.48
CA SER A 23 5.67 -5.64 -10.78
C SER A 23 6.97 -4.84 -10.65
N VAL A 24 7.07 -3.96 -9.64
CA VAL A 24 8.31 -3.23 -9.33
C VAL A 24 9.43 -4.19 -8.93
N VAL A 25 9.14 -5.14 -8.03
CA VAL A 25 10.10 -6.16 -7.60
C VAL A 25 10.55 -7.02 -8.79
N GLU A 26 9.62 -7.49 -9.62
CA GLU A 26 9.94 -8.27 -10.81
C GLU A 26 10.91 -7.54 -11.75
N LYS A 27 10.70 -6.23 -11.97
CA LYS A 27 11.60 -5.41 -12.80
C LYS A 27 12.98 -5.23 -12.17
N LEU A 28 13.04 -5.03 -10.85
CA LEU A 28 14.31 -4.92 -10.12
C LEU A 28 15.10 -6.24 -10.19
N GLU A 29 14.42 -7.37 -10.04
CA GLU A 29 15.02 -8.71 -10.09
C GLU A 29 15.48 -9.11 -11.49
N ALA A 30 14.72 -8.72 -12.53
CA ALA A 30 15.11 -8.94 -13.93
C ALA A 30 16.42 -8.23 -14.29
N GLY A 31 16.72 -7.11 -13.61
CA GLY A 31 17.89 -6.28 -13.89
C GLY A 31 17.82 -5.66 -15.30
N GLY A 32 18.98 -5.27 -15.84
CA GLY A 32 19.08 -4.67 -17.18
C GLY A 32 18.59 -3.22 -17.27
N THR A 33 18.21 -2.62 -16.14
CA THR A 33 17.90 -1.20 -16.01
C THR A 33 19.15 -0.40 -15.67
N SER A 34 19.15 0.89 -15.99
CA SER A 34 20.18 1.82 -15.50
C SER A 34 20.10 2.00 -13.98
N LEU A 35 21.15 2.58 -13.40
CA LEU A 35 21.17 2.92 -11.97
C LEU A 35 20.03 3.89 -11.60
N GLU A 36 19.79 4.90 -12.42
CA GLU A 36 18.75 5.91 -12.19
C GLU A 36 17.35 5.26 -12.22
N GLU A 37 17.10 4.38 -13.18
CA GLU A 37 15.85 3.61 -13.24
C GLU A 37 15.70 2.65 -12.07
N SER A 38 16.79 2.00 -11.64
CA SER A 38 16.79 1.11 -10.47
C SER A 38 16.44 1.86 -9.19
N LEU A 39 16.96 3.09 -9.02
CA LEU A 39 16.64 3.94 -7.87
C LEU A 39 15.18 4.39 -7.90
N ALA A 40 14.68 4.81 -9.08
CA ALA A 40 13.27 5.19 -9.23
C ALA A 40 12.31 4.02 -8.93
N LEU A 41 12.64 2.81 -9.40
CA LEU A 41 11.88 1.60 -9.08
C LEU A 41 11.90 1.30 -7.57
N TRP A 42 13.06 1.40 -6.94
CA TRP A 42 13.18 1.20 -5.49
C TRP A 42 12.34 2.20 -4.69
N GLU A 43 12.44 3.50 -5.00
CA GLU A 43 11.64 4.54 -4.32
C GLU A 43 10.14 4.29 -4.49
N ARG A 44 9.70 3.89 -5.69
CA ARG A 44 8.31 3.51 -5.92
C ARG A 44 7.92 2.29 -5.10
N GLY A 45 8.79 1.29 -5.02
CA GLY A 45 8.60 0.10 -4.19
C GLY A 45 8.40 0.45 -2.72
N GLU A 46 9.24 1.31 -2.14
CA GLU A 46 9.12 1.78 -0.75
C GLU A 46 7.80 2.50 -0.50
N GLN A 47 7.36 3.36 -1.43
CA GLN A 47 6.08 4.04 -1.32
C GLN A 47 4.91 3.05 -1.31
N LEU A 48 4.92 2.07 -2.21
CA LEU A 48 3.88 1.04 -2.31
C LEU A 48 3.86 0.13 -1.09
N ALA A 49 5.02 -0.29 -0.60
CA ALA A 49 5.15 -1.05 0.65
C ALA A 49 4.55 -0.27 1.84
N GLY A 50 4.83 1.03 1.92
CA GLY A 50 4.23 1.92 2.92
C GLY A 50 2.70 2.00 2.82
N VAL A 51 2.13 2.01 1.60
CA VAL A 51 0.67 1.96 1.40
C VAL A 51 0.11 0.63 1.91
N CYS A 52 0.72 -0.49 1.52
CA CYS A 52 0.31 -1.83 1.96
C CYS A 52 0.34 -1.95 3.49
N GLN A 53 1.40 -1.48 4.14
CA GLN A 53 1.53 -1.53 5.58
C GLN A 53 0.43 -0.75 6.29
N ARG A 54 0.11 0.48 5.82
CA ARG A 54 -0.99 1.28 6.39
C ARG A 54 -2.35 0.57 6.33
N TRP A 55 -2.63 -0.13 5.23
CA TRP A 55 -3.84 -0.94 5.10
C TRP A 55 -3.87 -2.09 6.10
N LEU A 56 -2.77 -2.82 6.24
CA LEU A 56 -2.66 -3.95 7.17
C LEU A 56 -2.76 -3.50 8.64
N ASP A 57 -2.09 -2.41 9.00
CA ASP A 57 -2.16 -1.82 10.34
C ASP A 57 -3.59 -1.39 10.68
N GLY A 58 -4.27 -0.73 9.74
CA GLY A 58 -5.66 -0.32 9.91
C GLY A 58 -6.60 -1.53 10.09
N ALA A 59 -6.40 -2.60 9.32
CA ALA A 59 -7.17 -3.83 9.47
C ALA A 59 -6.92 -4.48 10.84
N ARG A 60 -5.65 -4.53 11.28
CA ARG A 60 -5.27 -5.08 12.58
C ARG A 60 -5.92 -4.31 13.74
N ALA A 61 -5.84 -2.98 13.71
CA ALA A 61 -6.45 -2.14 14.74
C ALA A 61 -7.97 -2.36 14.86
N ARG A 62 -8.67 -2.55 13.73
CA ARG A 62 -10.11 -2.84 13.73
C ARG A 62 -10.45 -4.17 14.38
N ILE A 63 -9.63 -5.20 14.13
CA ILE A 63 -9.78 -6.53 14.75
C ILE A 63 -9.55 -6.43 16.24
N ASP A 64 -8.46 -5.79 16.67
CA ASP A 64 -8.13 -5.66 18.09
C ASP A 64 -9.21 -4.87 18.84
N ALA A 65 -9.73 -3.78 18.27
CA ALA A 65 -10.83 -3.03 18.86
C ALA A 65 -12.15 -3.82 18.91
N ALA A 66 -12.42 -4.69 17.93
CA ALA A 66 -13.59 -5.57 17.96
C ALA A 66 -13.47 -6.64 19.05
N ARG A 67 -12.25 -7.14 19.30
CA ARG A 67 -11.99 -8.11 20.37
C ARG A 67 -12.21 -7.51 21.76
N GLN A 68 -11.68 -6.32 22.00
CA GLN A 68 -11.86 -5.60 23.28
C GLN A 68 -13.34 -5.39 23.61
N ARG A 69 -14.14 -4.91 22.65
CA ARG A 69 -15.58 -4.72 22.84
C ARG A 69 -16.38 -5.99 23.11
N ALA A 70 -15.85 -7.16 22.77
CA ALA A 70 -16.51 -8.45 23.02
C ALA A 70 -16.11 -9.07 24.37
N GLU A 71 -15.01 -8.59 24.95
CA GLU A 71 -14.52 -8.98 26.28
C GLU A 71 -15.12 -8.12 27.40
N ASP A 72 -15.62 -6.91 27.05
CA ASP A 72 -16.41 -6.00 27.90
C ASP A 72 -17.88 -6.42 28.04
#